data_AF-A0A543A2R6-F1
#
_entry.id   AF-A0A543A2R6-F1
#
_cell.length_a   1.000
_cell.length_b   1.000
_cell.length_c   1.000
_cell.angle_alpha   90.00
_cell.angle_beta   90.00
_cell.angle_gamma   90.00
#
_symmetry.space_group_name_H-M   'P 1'
#
loop_
_entity.id
_entity.type
_entity.pdbx_description
1 polymer ?
#
loop_
_entity_poly.entity_id
_entity_poly.type
_entity_poly.pdbx_seq_one_letter_code
_entity_poly.pdbx_strand_id
1 'polypeptide(L)'
;MRADAQRNRERLIEVAHQVFKERGLDAPLDEVARRAGVGPGTLYRHFPTREALHEAIFSSWIEEVRSHVDKAMLTEGGSREKLLAWFEEYVALLTRNHGAAAKITASLGCQDSPLRTKCQAYADANERVLEAMADDGALREGVDNLDVCRLLGGVATMADQSSLDAHAVRPMLDVIANGVLRS
;
A
#
# COMPACT_ATOMS: atom_id res chain seq x y z
N MET A 1 -4.70 32.01 -9.68
CA MET A 1 -4.12 31.81 -8.33
C MET A 1 -4.35 30.41 -7.74
N ARG A 2 -5.54 29.77 -7.83
CA ARG A 2 -5.70 28.35 -7.41
C ARG A 2 -4.96 27.35 -8.31
N ALA A 3 -4.99 27.56 -9.62
CA ALA A 3 -4.30 26.68 -10.58
C ALA A 3 -2.76 26.73 -10.43
N ASP A 4 -2.19 27.89 -10.11
CA ASP A 4 -0.74 28.04 -9.88
C ASP A 4 -0.30 27.33 -8.60
N ALA A 5 -1.08 27.48 -7.53
CA ALA A 5 -0.82 26.79 -6.26
C ALA A 5 -0.92 25.26 -6.41
N GLN A 6 -1.87 24.77 -7.20
CA GLN A 6 -2.03 23.34 -7.49
C GLN A 6 -0.86 22.79 -8.32
N ARG A 7 -0.47 23.46 -9.40
CA ARG A 7 0.72 23.07 -10.20
C ARG A 7 2.00 23.06 -9.37
N ASN A 8 2.15 24.03 -8.47
CA ASN A 8 3.29 24.09 -7.57
C ASN A 8 3.30 22.92 -6.58
N ARG A 9 2.12 22.54 -6.07
CA ARG A 9 1.96 21.36 -5.20
C ARG A 9 2.32 20.06 -5.94
N GLU A 10 1.84 19.87 -7.16
CA GLU A 10 2.13 18.68 -7.98
C GLU A 10 3.63 18.57 -8.29
N ARG A 11 4.27 19.69 -8.67
CA ARG A 11 5.72 19.74 -8.88
C ARG A 11 6.51 19.37 -7.63
N LEU A 12 6.06 19.81 -6.44
CA LEU A 12 6.70 19.45 -5.17
C LEU A 12 6.58 17.94 -4.89
N ILE A 13 5.43 17.34 -5.16
CA ILE A 13 5.20 15.89 -5.00
C ILE A 13 6.13 15.10 -5.92
N GLU A 14 6.23 15.50 -7.20
CA GLU A 14 7.09 14.84 -8.18
C GLU A 14 8.57 14.88 -7.78
N VAL A 15 9.06 16.06 -7.40
CA VAL A 15 10.45 16.22 -6.94
C VAL A 15 10.71 15.45 -5.64
N ALA A 16 9.76 15.47 -4.70
CA ALA A 16 9.89 14.71 -3.46
C ALA A 16 9.98 13.21 -3.72
N HIS A 17 9.16 12.69 -4.64
CA HIS A 17 9.20 11.29 -5.04
C HIS A 17 10.57 10.91 -5.62
N GLN A 18 11.16 11.75 -6.47
CA GLN A 18 12.52 11.54 -6.99
C GLN A 18 13.58 11.54 -5.88
N VAL A 19 13.54 12.53 -4.98
CA VAL A 19 14.48 12.64 -3.85
C VAL A 19 14.39 11.41 -2.95
N PHE A 20 13.19 10.96 -2.61
CA PHE A 20 13.00 9.79 -1.76
C PHE A 20 13.38 8.49 -2.46
N LYS A 21 13.23 8.39 -3.78
CA LYS A 21 13.72 7.25 -4.56
C LYS A 21 15.25 7.17 -4.55
N GLU A 22 15.94 8.31 -4.62
CA GLU A 22 17.41 8.35 -4.62
C GLU A 22 18.04 8.21 -3.24
N ARG A 23 17.43 8.81 -2.22
CA ARG A 23 18.05 9.01 -0.89
C ARG A 23 17.30 8.35 0.26
N GLY A 24 16.20 7.67 -0.03
CA GLY A 24 15.31 7.09 0.98
C GLY A 24 14.31 8.10 1.55
N LEU A 25 13.31 7.57 2.27
CA LEU A 25 12.18 8.35 2.80
C LEU A 25 12.56 9.37 3.88
N ASP A 26 13.75 9.23 4.46
CA ASP A 26 14.30 10.10 5.50
C ASP A 26 15.05 11.32 4.95
N ALA A 27 15.17 11.45 3.62
CA ALA A 27 15.88 12.56 2.99
C ALA A 27 15.37 13.93 3.50
N PRO A 28 16.25 14.93 3.70
CA PRO A 28 15.85 16.24 4.22
C PRO A 28 14.82 16.94 3.31
N LEU A 29 13.77 17.53 3.87
CA LEU A 29 12.75 18.28 3.10
C LEU A 29 13.35 19.53 2.43
N ASP A 30 14.40 20.12 3.00
CA ASP A 30 15.10 21.25 2.39
C ASP A 30 15.75 20.87 1.04
N GLU A 31 16.15 19.60 0.86
CA GLU A 31 16.65 19.11 -0.43
C GLU A 31 15.53 19.04 -1.47
N VAL A 32 14.32 18.66 -1.07
CA VAL A 32 13.13 18.68 -1.93
C VAL A 32 12.83 20.12 -2.37
N ALA A 33 12.82 21.07 -1.43
CA ALA A 33 12.59 22.49 -1.73
C ALA A 33 13.64 23.03 -2.71
N ARG A 34 14.92 22.74 -2.44
CA ARG A 34 16.06 23.14 -3.28
C ARG A 34 15.92 22.59 -4.70
N ARG A 35 15.63 21.30 -4.87
CA ARG A 35 15.45 20.68 -6.20
C ARG A 35 14.20 21.16 -6.92
N ALA A 36 13.14 21.47 -6.18
CA ALA A 36 11.91 22.01 -6.75
C ALA A 36 12.06 23.47 -7.21
N GLY A 37 13.12 24.16 -6.76
CA GLY A 37 13.38 25.57 -7.05
C GLY A 37 12.52 26.52 -6.21
N VAL A 38 12.08 26.08 -5.02
CA VAL A 38 11.25 26.88 -4.11
C VAL A 38 11.95 27.11 -2.78
N GLY A 39 11.58 28.17 -2.06
CA GLY A 39 12.05 28.39 -0.70
C GLY A 39 11.44 27.38 0.29
N PRO A 40 12.13 27.02 1.40
CA PRO A 40 11.62 26.10 2.42
C PRO A 40 10.25 26.50 2.96
N GLY A 41 10.01 27.80 3.21
CA GLY A 41 8.72 28.30 3.67
C GLY A 41 7.57 28.10 2.68
N THR A 42 7.84 27.89 1.39
CA THR A 42 6.82 27.51 0.40
C THR A 42 6.50 26.03 0.50
N LEU A 43 7.51 25.16 0.69
CA LEU A 43 7.28 23.73 0.91
C LEU A 43 6.47 23.49 2.19
N TYR A 44 6.87 24.08 3.32
CA TYR A 44 6.17 23.92 4.61
C TYR A 44 4.74 24.49 4.60
N ARG A 45 4.44 25.48 3.73
CA ARG A 45 3.06 25.96 3.52
C ARG A 45 2.17 24.94 2.81
N HIS A 46 2.71 24.14 1.90
CA HIS A 46 1.97 23.07 1.21
C HIS A 46 1.97 21.76 2.00
N PHE A 47 3.04 21.49 2.75
CA PHE A 47 3.27 20.26 3.50
C PHE A 47 3.85 20.63 4.87
N PRO A 48 2.99 20.92 5.87
CA PRO A 48 3.43 21.36 7.19
C PRO A 48 4.33 20.34 7.90
N THR A 49 4.18 19.05 7.58
CA THR A 49 4.98 17.96 8.12
C THR A 49 5.50 17.04 7.02
N ARG A 50 6.50 16.21 7.36
CA ARG A 50 7.02 15.16 6.47
C ARG A 50 5.92 14.18 6.10
N GLU A 51 5.08 13.82 7.07
CA GLU A 51 3.96 12.90 6.91
C GLU A 51 2.95 13.46 5.91
N ALA A 52 2.66 14.76 5.95
CA ALA A 52 1.77 15.40 4.98
C ALA A 52 2.33 15.34 3.54
N LEU A 53 3.65 15.39 3.38
CA LEU A 53 4.29 15.20 2.07
C LEU A 53 4.27 13.72 1.65
N HIS A 54 4.56 12.79 2.56
CA HIS A 54 4.47 11.36 2.30
C HIS A 54 3.04 10.96 1.89
N GLU A 55 2.03 11.43 2.61
CA GLU A 55 0.63 11.21 2.28
C GLU A 55 0.28 11.71 0.87
N ALA A 56 0.74 12.90 0.52
CA ALA A 56 0.50 13.46 -0.81
C ALA A 56 1.20 12.67 -1.93
N ILE A 57 2.41 12.14 -1.67
CA ILE A 57 3.12 11.25 -2.60
C ILE A 57 2.39 9.92 -2.75
N PHE A 58 1.84 9.40 -1.67
CA PHE A 58 1.19 8.09 -1.66
C PHE A 58 -0.28 8.15 -2.06
N SER A 59 -0.91 9.32 -2.15
CA SER A 59 -2.35 9.47 -2.43
C SER A 59 -2.79 8.73 -3.70
N SER A 60 -2.02 8.80 -4.80
CA SER A 60 -2.34 8.05 -6.03
C SER A 60 -2.24 6.54 -5.83
N TRP A 61 -1.26 6.10 -5.04
CA TRP A 61 -1.08 4.69 -4.72
C TRP A 61 -2.19 4.18 -3.79
N ILE A 62 -2.68 4.99 -2.84
CA ILE A 62 -3.84 4.65 -2.00
C ILE A 62 -5.08 4.46 -2.87
N GLU A 63 -5.32 5.37 -3.81
CA GLU A 63 -6.45 5.28 -4.72
C GLU A 63 -6.35 4.03 -5.62
N GLU A 64 -5.14 3.71 -6.07
CA GLU A 64 -4.88 2.49 -6.82
C GLU A 64 -5.22 1.24 -5.99
N VAL A 65 -4.75 1.14 -4.73
CA VAL A 65 -5.09 0.02 -3.84
C VAL A 65 -6.60 -0.14 -3.68
N ARG A 66 -7.34 0.98 -3.51
CA ARG A 66 -8.81 0.96 -3.42
C ARG A 66 -9.44 0.45 -4.70
N SER A 67 -8.97 0.89 -5.86
CA SER A 67 -9.46 0.40 -7.16
C SER A 67 -9.22 -1.10 -7.33
N HIS A 68 -8.12 -1.64 -6.79
CA HIS A 68 -7.83 -3.08 -6.81
C HIS A 68 -8.78 -3.88 -5.89
N VAL A 69 -9.19 -3.33 -4.75
CA VAL A 69 -10.27 -3.92 -3.93
C VAL A 69 -11.56 -3.99 -4.74
N ASP A 70 -11.98 -2.88 -5.34
CA ASP A 70 -13.24 -2.83 -6.10
C ASP A 70 -13.21 -3.83 -7.26
N LYS A 71 -12.08 -3.93 -7.97
CA LYS A 71 -11.86 -4.94 -9.02
C LYS A 71 -11.99 -6.37 -8.47
N ALA A 72 -11.34 -6.67 -7.35
CA ALA A 72 -11.40 -8.01 -6.74
C ALA A 72 -12.83 -8.38 -6.34
N MET A 73 -13.60 -7.43 -5.80
CA MET A 73 -15.00 -7.66 -5.40
C MET A 73 -15.95 -7.88 -6.57
N LEU A 74 -15.60 -7.42 -7.77
CA LEU A 74 -16.32 -7.69 -9.02
C LEU A 74 -15.96 -9.04 -9.66
N THR A 75 -15.05 -9.82 -9.07
CA THR A 75 -14.69 -11.15 -9.59
C THR A 75 -15.89 -12.09 -9.55
N GLU A 76 -16.13 -12.79 -10.66
CA GLU A 76 -17.16 -13.83 -10.73
C GLU A 76 -16.83 -15.00 -9.79
N GLY A 77 -17.85 -15.50 -9.10
CA GLY A 77 -17.71 -16.60 -8.13
C GLY A 77 -18.15 -16.20 -6.73
N GLY A 78 -17.82 -17.06 -5.76
CA GLY A 78 -18.13 -16.87 -4.35
C GLY A 78 -17.08 -16.06 -3.61
N SER A 79 -17.21 -16.01 -2.29
CA SER A 79 -16.28 -15.35 -1.38
C SER A 79 -14.83 -15.82 -1.58
N ARG A 80 -14.63 -17.10 -1.89
CA ARG A 80 -13.30 -17.67 -2.15
C ARG A 80 -12.62 -17.05 -3.37
N GLU A 81 -13.32 -16.96 -4.49
CA GLU A 81 -12.77 -16.42 -5.74
C GLU A 81 -12.43 -14.93 -5.59
N LYS A 82 -13.31 -14.16 -4.94
CA LYS A 82 -13.09 -12.73 -4.65
C LYS A 82 -11.90 -12.51 -3.71
N LEU A 83 -11.78 -13.32 -2.66
CA LEU A 83 -10.68 -13.23 -1.70
C LEU A 83 -9.34 -13.56 -2.36
N LEU A 84 -9.29 -14.61 -3.19
CA LEU A 84 -8.08 -14.97 -3.94
C LEU A 84 -7.68 -13.88 -4.94
N ALA A 85 -8.65 -13.34 -5.69
CA ALA A 85 -8.39 -12.22 -6.58
C ALA A 85 -7.79 -11.02 -5.83
N TRP A 86 -8.32 -10.71 -4.64
CA TRP A 86 -7.75 -9.65 -3.80
C TRP A 86 -6.32 -9.98 -3.34
N PHE A 87 -6.05 -11.19 -2.87
CA PHE A 87 -4.73 -11.59 -2.41
C PHE A 87 -3.67 -11.52 -3.52
N GLU A 88 -4.03 -11.92 -4.74
CA GLU A 88 -3.15 -11.80 -5.91
C GLU A 88 -2.82 -10.33 -6.21
N GLU A 89 -3.83 -9.45 -6.19
CA GLU A 89 -3.64 -8.01 -6.40
C GLU A 89 -2.83 -7.35 -5.26
N TYR A 90 -3.06 -7.74 -4.00
CA TYR A 90 -2.31 -7.26 -2.84
C TYR A 90 -0.82 -7.59 -2.97
N VAL A 91 -0.49 -8.84 -3.31
CA VAL A 91 0.90 -9.27 -3.53
C VAL A 91 1.49 -8.52 -4.73
N ALA A 92 0.77 -8.44 -5.85
CA ALA A 92 1.24 -7.73 -7.04
C ALA A 92 1.54 -6.25 -6.73
N LEU A 93 0.70 -5.57 -5.94
CA LEU A 93 0.93 -4.19 -5.53
C LEU A 93 2.19 -4.05 -4.66
N LEU A 94 2.42 -4.98 -3.72
CA LEU A 94 3.59 -4.94 -2.84
C LEU A 94 4.91 -5.21 -3.57
N THR A 95 4.90 -6.05 -4.60
CA THR A 95 6.10 -6.47 -5.33
C THR A 95 6.48 -5.54 -6.48
N ARG A 96 5.62 -4.58 -6.87
CA ARG A 96 5.92 -3.58 -7.93
C ARG A 96 7.20 -2.77 -7.70
N ASN A 97 7.55 -2.54 -6.43
CA ASN A 97 8.77 -1.84 -6.06
C ASN A 97 9.70 -2.82 -5.36
N HIS A 98 10.74 -3.26 -6.06
CA HIS A 98 11.68 -4.25 -5.54
C HIS A 98 12.26 -3.83 -4.17
N GLY A 99 12.19 -4.73 -3.20
CA GLY A 99 12.61 -4.54 -1.82
C GLY A 99 11.61 -3.78 -0.93
N ALA A 100 10.45 -3.37 -1.46
CA ALA A 100 9.44 -2.65 -0.67
C ALA A 100 8.57 -3.59 0.17
N ALA A 101 8.30 -4.81 -0.32
CA ALA A 101 7.41 -5.75 0.34
C ALA A 101 7.82 -6.02 1.80
N ALA A 102 9.10 -6.33 2.03
CA ALA A 102 9.63 -6.59 3.36
C ALA A 102 9.49 -5.37 4.29
N LYS A 103 9.81 -4.17 3.79
CA LYS A 103 9.80 -2.93 4.58
C LYS A 103 8.38 -2.51 4.98
N ILE A 104 7.43 -2.61 4.05
CA ILE A 104 6.02 -2.30 4.29
C ILE A 104 5.46 -3.31 5.28
N THR A 105 5.69 -4.62 5.05
CA THR A 105 5.20 -5.68 5.93
C THR A 105 5.74 -5.54 7.35
N ALA A 106 7.04 -5.26 7.52
CA ALA A 106 7.65 -5.06 8.83
C ALA A 106 7.16 -3.79 9.55
N SER A 107 6.57 -2.84 8.81
CA SER A 107 6.03 -1.59 9.35
C SER A 107 4.52 -1.65 9.68
N LEU A 108 3.84 -2.76 9.41
CA LEU A 108 2.41 -2.92 9.70
C LEU A 108 2.12 -2.73 11.20
N GLY A 109 1.23 -1.80 11.51
CA GLY A 109 0.88 -1.42 12.89
C GLY A 109 1.88 -0.49 13.59
N CYS A 110 2.99 -0.12 12.94
CA CYS A 110 3.99 0.81 13.50
C CYS A 110 3.56 2.27 13.26
N GLN A 111 3.11 2.93 14.33
CA GLN A 111 2.62 4.31 14.28
C GLN A 111 3.73 5.33 13.96
N ASP A 112 4.98 5.02 14.26
CA ASP A 112 6.10 5.95 14.03
C ASP A 112 6.81 5.73 12.69
N SER A 113 6.34 4.76 11.88
CA SER A 113 6.96 4.46 10.60
C SER A 113 6.69 5.54 9.55
N PRO A 114 7.70 5.97 8.78
CA PRO A 114 7.51 6.78 7.57
C PRO A 114 6.59 6.12 6.52
N LEU A 115 6.38 4.80 6.63
CA LEU A 115 5.49 4.02 5.78
C LEU A 115 4.08 3.86 6.36
N ARG A 116 3.76 4.47 7.51
CA ARG A 116 2.47 4.32 8.20
C ARG A 116 1.28 4.48 7.24
N THR A 117 1.27 5.53 6.43
CA THR A 117 0.18 5.78 5.47
C THR A 117 0.03 4.65 4.44
N LYS A 118 1.15 4.09 3.95
CA LYS A 118 1.10 2.93 3.06
C LYS A 118 0.58 1.69 3.77
N CYS A 119 1.10 1.44 4.97
CA CYS A 119 0.71 0.29 5.78
C CYS A 119 -0.79 0.33 6.10
N GLN A 120 -1.31 1.49 6.48
CA GLN A 120 -2.72 1.70 6.79
C GLN A 120 -3.59 1.44 5.56
N ALA A 121 -3.24 1.96 4.39
CA ALA A 121 -4.05 1.75 3.19
C ALA A 121 -4.11 0.26 2.77
N TYR A 122 -3.02 -0.50 2.93
CA TYR A 122 -3.07 -1.95 2.73
C TYR A 122 -3.95 -2.65 3.76
N ALA A 123 -3.85 -2.25 5.04
CA ALA A 123 -4.66 -2.81 6.11
C ALA A 123 -6.15 -2.51 5.93
N ASP A 124 -6.52 -1.26 5.63
CA ASP A 124 -7.91 -0.82 5.37
C ASP A 124 -8.50 -1.56 4.17
N ALA A 125 -7.69 -1.72 3.11
CA ALA A 125 -8.12 -2.41 1.91
C ALA A 125 -8.37 -3.90 2.17
N ASN A 126 -7.49 -4.54 2.95
CA ASN A 126 -7.66 -5.93 3.32
C ASN A 126 -8.85 -6.11 4.28
N GLU A 127 -9.03 -5.20 5.25
CA GLU A 127 -10.17 -5.18 6.17
C GLU A 127 -11.48 -5.15 5.41
N ARG A 128 -11.62 -4.21 4.46
CA ARG A 128 -12.83 -4.09 3.63
C ARG A 128 -13.18 -5.38 2.89
N VAL A 129 -12.17 -6.13 2.42
CA VAL A 129 -12.40 -7.43 1.77
C VAL A 129 -12.82 -8.49 2.78
N LEU A 130 -12.15 -8.57 3.93
CA LEU A 130 -12.49 -9.52 4.99
C LEU A 130 -13.88 -9.26 5.57
N GLU A 131 -14.27 -8.00 5.75
CA GLU A 131 -15.62 -7.58 6.16
C GLU A 131 -16.68 -8.07 5.17
N ALA A 132 -16.45 -7.92 3.86
CA ALA A 132 -17.36 -8.47 2.85
C ALA A 132 -17.50 -10.00 2.95
N MET A 133 -16.40 -10.71 3.25
CA MET A 133 -16.47 -12.16 3.48
C MET A 133 -17.22 -12.51 4.77
N ALA A 134 -17.13 -11.65 5.80
CA ALA A 134 -17.83 -11.83 7.06
C ALA A 134 -19.35 -11.60 6.90
N ASP A 135 -19.74 -10.56 6.15
CA ASP A 135 -21.13 -10.25 5.82
C ASP A 135 -21.80 -11.39 5.03
N ASP A 136 -21.04 -12.06 4.15
CA ASP A 136 -21.47 -13.26 3.43
C ASP A 136 -21.47 -14.53 4.32
N GLY A 137 -21.07 -14.43 5.59
CA GLY A 137 -20.95 -15.55 6.52
C GLY A 137 -19.81 -16.53 6.20
N ALA A 138 -18.92 -16.15 5.29
CA ALA A 138 -17.83 -16.99 4.79
C ALA A 138 -16.54 -16.85 5.62
N LEU A 139 -16.37 -15.77 6.39
CA LEU A 139 -15.15 -15.56 7.19
C LEU A 139 -15.10 -16.45 8.45
N ARG A 140 -13.95 -17.10 8.68
CA ARG A 140 -13.69 -17.88 9.90
C ARG A 140 -13.60 -16.94 11.12
N GLU A 141 -14.14 -17.40 12.26
CA GLU A 141 -14.01 -16.64 13.51
C GLU A 141 -12.56 -16.53 13.98
N GLY A 142 -12.23 -15.39 14.58
CA GLY A 142 -10.90 -15.12 15.13
C GLY A 142 -9.82 -14.81 14.08
N VAL A 143 -10.21 -14.50 12.84
CA VAL A 143 -9.28 -13.96 11.83
C VAL A 143 -8.99 -12.50 12.16
N ASP A 144 -7.71 -12.19 12.42
CA ASP A 144 -7.23 -10.82 12.58
C ASP A 144 -6.73 -10.25 11.23
N ASN A 145 -7.11 -9.01 10.92
CA ASN A 145 -6.75 -8.34 9.68
C ASN A 145 -5.23 -8.18 9.51
N LEU A 146 -4.53 -7.75 10.56
CA LEU A 146 -3.08 -7.51 10.49
C LEU A 146 -2.32 -8.82 10.34
N ASP A 147 -2.79 -9.91 10.93
CA ASP A 147 -2.20 -11.23 10.73
C ASP A 147 -2.35 -11.72 9.28
N VAL A 148 -3.51 -11.49 8.65
CA VAL A 148 -3.68 -11.76 7.21
C VAL A 148 -2.74 -10.88 6.38
N CYS A 149 -2.66 -9.57 6.65
CA CYS A 149 -1.72 -8.68 5.96
C CYS A 149 -0.26 -9.13 6.12
N ARG A 150 0.14 -9.65 7.29
CA ARG A 150 1.48 -10.18 7.53
C ARG A 150 1.74 -11.47 6.76
N LEU A 151 0.77 -12.37 6.68
CA LEU A 151 0.87 -13.59 5.87
C LEU A 151 1.05 -13.24 4.39
N LEU A 152 0.20 -12.36 3.85
CA LEU A 152 0.31 -11.88 2.46
C LEU A 152 1.64 -11.14 2.23
N GLY A 153 2.06 -10.30 3.18
CA GLY A 153 3.33 -9.59 3.14
C GLY A 153 4.54 -10.52 3.16
N GLY A 154 4.46 -11.64 3.88
CA GLY A 154 5.47 -12.71 3.86
C GLY A 154 5.59 -13.37 2.49
N VAL A 155 4.46 -13.73 1.88
CA VAL A 155 4.41 -14.26 0.50
C VAL A 155 4.98 -13.25 -0.50
N ALA A 156 4.58 -11.98 -0.39
CA ALA A 156 5.09 -10.91 -1.24
C ALA A 156 6.59 -10.69 -1.06
N THR A 157 7.09 -10.73 0.17
CA THR A 157 8.53 -10.59 0.46
C THR A 157 9.33 -11.71 -0.18
N MET A 158 8.83 -12.95 -0.10
CA MET A 158 9.44 -14.10 -0.75
C MET A 158 9.43 -13.88 -2.28
N ALA A 159 8.27 -13.59 -2.86
CA ALA A 159 8.12 -13.35 -4.30
C ALA A 159 9.10 -12.30 -4.83
N ASP A 160 9.20 -11.18 -4.12
CA ASP A 160 10.07 -10.06 -4.43
C ASP A 160 11.56 -10.45 -4.39
N GLN A 161 12.00 -11.15 -3.34
CA GLN A 161 13.40 -11.54 -3.16
C GLN A 161 13.86 -12.61 -4.16
N SER A 162 12.99 -13.53 -4.53
CA SER A 162 13.33 -14.61 -5.46
C SER A 162 12.92 -14.32 -6.91
N SER A 163 12.43 -13.10 -7.20
CA SER A 163 11.90 -12.71 -8.52
C SER A 163 10.87 -13.70 -9.07
N LEU A 164 10.01 -14.23 -8.19
CA LEU A 164 8.93 -15.12 -8.63
C LEU A 164 7.84 -14.35 -9.35
N ASP A 165 7.24 -14.99 -10.35
CA ASP A 165 6.02 -14.46 -10.95
C ASP A 165 4.83 -14.55 -9.99
N ALA A 166 3.80 -13.74 -10.27
CA ALA A 166 2.59 -13.68 -9.43
C ALA A 166 1.79 -15.00 -9.42
N HIS A 167 1.91 -15.84 -10.45
CA HIS A 167 1.22 -17.12 -10.51
C HIS A 167 1.91 -18.18 -9.64
N ALA A 168 3.23 -18.11 -9.48
CA ALA A 168 4.02 -19.03 -8.69
C ALA A 168 3.69 -18.98 -7.19
N VAL A 169 3.16 -17.84 -6.71
CA VAL A 169 2.72 -17.68 -5.32
C VAL A 169 1.26 -18.02 -5.09
N ARG A 170 0.47 -18.23 -6.15
CA ARG A 170 -0.97 -18.56 -6.03
C ARG A 170 -1.26 -19.75 -5.11
N PRO A 171 -0.50 -20.87 -5.15
CA PRO A 171 -0.71 -21.97 -4.21
C PRO A 171 -0.53 -21.57 -2.74
N MET A 172 0.34 -20.60 -2.43
CA MET A 172 0.51 -20.08 -1.07
C MET A 172 -0.71 -19.24 -0.66
N LEU A 173 -1.23 -18.45 -1.60
CA LEU A 173 -2.45 -17.65 -1.39
C LEU A 173 -3.68 -18.53 -1.21
N ASP A 174 -3.77 -19.66 -1.92
CA ASP A 174 -4.81 -20.67 -1.73
C ASP A 174 -4.81 -21.25 -0.31
N VAL A 175 -3.63 -21.53 0.24
CA VAL A 175 -3.50 -22.00 1.64
C VAL A 175 -4.00 -20.93 2.62
N ILE A 176 -3.64 -19.66 2.42
CA ILE A 176 -4.10 -18.56 3.26
C ILE A 176 -5.62 -18.39 3.14
N ALA A 177 -6.17 -18.36 1.93
CA ALA A 177 -7.61 -18.20 1.68
C ALA A 177 -8.42 -19.32 2.36
N ASN A 178 -7.99 -20.58 2.21
CA ASN A 178 -8.65 -21.71 2.86
C ASN A 178 -8.55 -21.62 4.40
N GLY A 179 -7.47 -21.06 4.95
CA GLY A 179 -7.30 -20.84 6.38
C GLY A 179 -8.09 -19.64 6.94
N VAL A 180 -8.58 -18.75 6.08
CA VAL A 180 -9.34 -17.54 6.44
C VAL A 180 -10.85 -17.77 6.27
N LEU A 181 -11.26 -18.66 5.37
CA LEU A 181 -12.66 -18.96 5.11
C LEU A 181 -13.19 -20.11 5.99
N ARG A 182 -14.50 -20.15 6.21
CA ARG A 182 -15.21 -21.28 6.81
C ARG A 182 -15.22 -22.45 5.82
N SER A 183 -15.13 -23.66 6.39
CA SER A 183 -15.22 -24.94 5.66
C SER A 183 -16.65 -25.24 5.22
#